data_AF-A0A382HDN9-F1
#
_entry.id   AF-A0A382HDN9-F1
#
_cell.length_a   1.000
_cell.length_b   1.000
_cell.length_c   1.000
_cell.angle_alpha   90.00
_cell.angle_beta   90.00
_cell.angle_gamma   90.00
#
_symmetry.space_group_name_H-M   'P 1'
#
loop_
_entity.id
_entity.type
_entity.pdbx_description
1 polymer ?
#
loop_
_entity_poly.entity_id
_entity_poly.type
_entity_poly.pdbx_seq_one_letter_code
_entity_poly.pdbx_strand_id
1 'polypeptide(L)'
;MLSTFLRWIFSNYNHRNYHYRNFEGEIKVSGIRNQAIIYRDNWHVSHIYAENNEDLFFCQGYVHAQDRFWQMEINRRIGQGTLAEVFGNDALNTDRLTRTIGFNRLALADMELLDPKHRRYLEAYSKGVNNWLKKNKMPIEFLLTQITPKPWSVMDTLAWSRVMIWTLSHGWSGALTRQSIINKVGNEMAQELGVFYPDDNPTEIPSGIDINTLQMDEMMDARKGPFLTKDMEGGGRGSNAWAISSEKSHTGRPLLCNDTHLNLSIPGIWYMNHLNSKSGYHCTGASIAGLPGTLVGHNENIAWGITLAYTDVEDIFIEKQDVTEPTRYEYKGEMKSYDKIEEIISVKGDSDHVETIFQTVHGPLIGSVVEHSNQAIALCSKSL
;
A
#
# COMPACT_ATOMS: atom_id res chain seq x y z
N MET A 1 20.57 -28.64 3.41
CA MET A 1 20.31 -29.13 4.79
C MET A 1 19.77 -28.03 5.69
N LEU A 2 20.44 -26.88 5.83
CA LEU A 2 19.96 -25.78 6.70
C LEU A 2 18.60 -25.21 6.26
N SER A 3 18.38 -25.00 4.96
CA SER A 3 17.08 -24.52 4.42
C SER A 3 15.93 -25.49 4.67
N THR A 4 16.15 -26.79 4.52
CA THR A 4 15.16 -27.84 4.78
C THR A 4 14.80 -27.93 6.26
N PHE A 5 15.81 -27.83 7.14
CA PHE A 5 15.63 -27.83 8.58
C PHE A 5 14.87 -26.58 9.06
N LEU A 6 15.24 -25.40 8.57
CA LEU A 6 14.50 -24.17 8.82
C LEU A 6 13.06 -24.29 8.33
N ARG A 7 12.84 -24.72 7.09
CA ARG A 7 11.48 -24.94 6.55
C ARG A 7 10.66 -25.89 7.43
N TRP A 8 11.26 -26.97 7.93
CA TRP A 8 10.60 -27.90 8.85
C TRP A 8 10.27 -27.22 10.20
N ILE A 9 11.18 -26.46 10.80
CA ILE A 9 10.92 -25.69 12.03
C ILE A 9 9.76 -24.71 11.81
N PHE A 10 9.83 -23.90 10.75
CA PHE A 10 8.80 -22.93 10.39
C PHE A 10 7.45 -23.63 10.22
N SER A 11 7.41 -24.72 9.44
CA SER A 11 6.17 -25.47 9.20
C SER A 11 5.60 -26.05 10.49
N ASN A 12 6.42 -26.63 11.37
CA ASN A 12 5.92 -27.24 12.62
C ASN A 12 5.48 -26.19 13.64
N TYR A 13 6.22 -25.07 13.74
CA TYR A 13 5.85 -23.97 14.62
C TYR A 13 4.54 -23.33 14.17
N ASN A 14 4.44 -23.03 12.87
CA ASN A 14 3.24 -22.42 12.29
C ASN A 14 2.05 -23.40 12.29
N HIS A 15 2.26 -24.71 12.07
CA HIS A 15 1.17 -25.69 12.14
C HIS A 15 0.44 -25.70 13.50
N ARG A 16 1.14 -25.38 14.60
CA ARG A 16 0.48 -25.25 15.92
C ARG A 16 -0.35 -23.97 16.04
N ASN A 17 0.10 -22.89 15.42
CA ASN A 17 -0.60 -21.60 15.44
C ASN A 17 -1.78 -21.56 14.45
N TYR A 18 -1.70 -22.26 13.33
CA TYR A 18 -2.74 -22.37 12.31
C TYR A 18 -3.56 -23.66 12.41
N HIS A 19 -3.55 -24.32 13.57
CA HIS A 19 -4.33 -25.54 13.78
C HIS A 19 -5.83 -25.21 13.79
N TYR A 20 -6.67 -26.04 13.14
CA TYR A 20 -8.12 -25.79 12.98
C TYR A 20 -8.85 -25.44 14.29
N ARG A 21 -8.42 -26.06 15.41
CA ARG A 21 -8.93 -25.80 16.77
C ARG A 21 -8.81 -24.33 17.21
N ASN A 22 -7.91 -23.55 16.62
CA ASN A 22 -7.74 -22.13 16.92
C ASN A 22 -8.81 -21.25 16.23
N PHE A 23 -9.65 -21.84 15.38
CA PHE A 23 -10.72 -21.16 14.64
C PHE A 23 -12.12 -21.60 15.07
N GLU A 24 -12.22 -22.55 16.01
CA GLU A 24 -13.49 -23.09 16.50
C GLU A 24 -13.77 -22.63 17.92
N GLY A 25 -15.07 -22.52 18.25
CA GLY A 25 -15.56 -22.25 19.61
C GLY A 25 -15.96 -20.80 19.86
N GLU A 26 -16.25 -20.51 21.12
CA GLU A 26 -16.72 -19.21 21.56
C GLU A 26 -15.60 -18.42 22.25
N ILE A 27 -15.40 -17.18 21.83
CA ILE A 27 -14.38 -16.31 22.38
C ILE A 27 -15.05 -15.10 23.02
N LYS A 28 -14.89 -14.93 24.33
CA LYS A 28 -15.34 -13.71 25.03
C LYS A 28 -14.36 -12.58 24.79
N VAL A 29 -14.77 -11.53 24.08
CA VAL A 29 -13.91 -10.38 23.76
C VAL A 29 -14.48 -9.09 24.35
N SER A 30 -13.59 -8.21 24.83
CA SER A 30 -13.93 -6.82 25.08
C SER A 30 -13.74 -6.05 23.77
N GLY A 31 -14.82 -5.46 23.24
CA GLY A 31 -14.74 -4.64 22.02
C GLY A 31 -15.94 -4.74 21.07
N ILE A 32 -16.78 -5.77 21.23
CA ILE A 32 -18.07 -5.87 20.55
C ILE A 32 -19.23 -5.58 21.51
N ARG A 33 -20.34 -5.07 20.98
CA ARG A 33 -21.57 -4.79 21.74
C ARG A 33 -22.54 -5.95 21.71
N ASN A 34 -22.57 -6.70 20.61
CA ASN A 34 -23.46 -7.84 20.40
C ASN A 34 -22.66 -9.08 20.01
N GLN A 35 -23.32 -10.23 20.03
CA GLN A 35 -22.75 -11.44 19.49
C GLN A 35 -22.49 -11.29 17.98
N ALA A 36 -21.31 -11.75 17.56
CA ALA A 36 -20.94 -11.88 16.15
C ALA A 36 -20.49 -13.32 15.88
N ILE A 37 -20.69 -13.79 14.65
CA ILE A 37 -20.35 -15.15 14.23
C ILE A 37 -19.35 -15.04 13.09
N ILE A 38 -18.22 -15.73 13.21
CA ILE A 38 -17.24 -15.89 12.13
C ILE A 38 -17.32 -17.35 11.67
N TYR A 39 -17.82 -17.57 10.46
CA TYR A 39 -17.80 -18.88 9.80
C TYR A 39 -16.63 -18.92 8.82
N ARG A 40 -15.84 -20.00 8.83
CA ARG A 40 -14.81 -20.23 7.81
C ARG A 40 -15.24 -21.38 6.91
N ASP A 41 -15.19 -21.15 5.61
CA ASP A 41 -15.53 -22.17 4.62
C ASP A 41 -14.35 -23.14 4.37
N ASN A 42 -14.53 -24.05 3.40
CA ASN A 42 -13.52 -25.05 3.04
C ASN A 42 -12.20 -24.43 2.52
N TRP A 43 -12.23 -23.18 2.06
CA TRP A 43 -11.07 -22.42 1.58
C TRP A 43 -10.53 -21.45 2.63
N HIS A 44 -11.03 -21.53 3.87
CA HIS A 44 -10.72 -20.63 4.99
C HIS A 44 -11.13 -19.17 4.78
N VAL A 45 -12.03 -18.90 3.82
CA VAL A 45 -12.62 -17.58 3.63
C VAL A 45 -13.49 -17.26 4.85
N SER A 46 -13.29 -16.08 5.44
CA SER A 46 -14.05 -15.65 6.61
C SER A 46 -15.39 -15.03 6.21
N HIS A 47 -16.49 -15.59 6.68
CA HIS A 47 -17.85 -15.05 6.61
C HIS A 47 -18.24 -14.49 7.98
N ILE A 48 -18.33 -13.18 8.07
CA ILE A 48 -18.53 -12.46 9.33
C ILE A 48 -19.97 -11.94 9.38
N TYR A 49 -20.71 -12.39 10.40
CA TYR A 49 -22.08 -11.96 10.69
C TYR A 49 -22.13 -11.17 11.99
N ALA A 50 -22.69 -9.96 11.98
CA ALA A 50 -22.79 -9.10 13.15
C ALA A 50 -24.11 -8.30 13.19
N GLU A 51 -24.51 -7.84 14.38
CA GLU A 51 -25.71 -7.00 14.53
C GLU A 51 -25.48 -5.54 14.07
N ASN A 52 -24.24 -5.03 14.18
CA ASN A 52 -23.87 -3.67 13.75
C ASN A 52 -22.49 -3.62 13.07
N ASN A 53 -22.22 -2.51 12.39
CA ASN A 53 -21.03 -2.34 11.56
C ASN A 53 -19.75 -2.24 12.41
N GLU A 54 -19.79 -1.62 13.59
CA GLU A 54 -18.62 -1.58 14.48
C GLU A 54 -18.20 -2.98 14.91
N ASP A 55 -19.15 -3.84 15.31
CA ASP A 55 -18.87 -5.24 15.66
C ASP A 55 -18.36 -6.04 14.45
N LEU A 56 -18.90 -5.78 13.25
CA LEU A 56 -18.45 -6.35 11.98
C LEU A 56 -16.97 -6.01 11.70
N PHE A 57 -16.61 -4.72 11.76
CA PHE A 57 -15.24 -4.27 11.49
C PHE A 57 -14.26 -4.71 12.58
N PHE A 58 -14.69 -4.78 13.84
CA PHE A 58 -13.92 -5.42 14.91
C PHE A 58 -13.58 -6.87 14.53
N CYS A 59 -14.57 -7.66 14.10
CA CYS A 59 -14.34 -9.04 13.70
C CYS A 59 -13.44 -9.14 12.47
N GLN A 60 -13.58 -8.23 11.49
CA GLN A 60 -12.70 -8.17 10.33
C GLN A 60 -11.23 -7.94 10.74
N GLY A 61 -10.98 -6.99 11.64
CA GLY A 61 -9.64 -6.74 12.18
C GLY A 61 -9.08 -7.94 12.92
N TYR A 62 -9.92 -8.64 13.69
CA TYR A 62 -9.54 -9.86 14.39
C TYR A 62 -9.08 -10.95 13.42
N VAL A 63 -9.83 -11.22 12.34
CA VAL A 63 -9.47 -12.28 11.37
C VAL A 63 -8.28 -11.91 10.50
N HIS A 64 -8.14 -10.63 10.11
CA HIS A 64 -6.96 -10.14 9.40
C HIS A 64 -5.69 -10.37 10.25
N ALA A 65 -5.75 -10.06 11.55
CA ALA A 65 -4.63 -10.33 12.46
C ALA A 65 -4.39 -11.83 12.62
N GLN A 66 -5.45 -12.61 12.84
CA GLN A 66 -5.35 -14.07 12.97
C GLN A 66 -4.61 -14.72 11.80
N ASP A 67 -4.85 -14.25 10.58
CA ASP A 67 -4.32 -14.88 9.38
C ASP A 67 -3.02 -14.23 8.90
N ARG A 68 -2.87 -12.91 9.06
CA ARG A 68 -1.89 -12.09 8.33
C ARG A 68 -1.12 -11.09 9.20
N PHE A 69 -1.08 -11.24 10.53
CA PHE A 69 -0.46 -10.22 11.39
C PHE A 69 1.02 -9.94 11.08
N TRP A 70 1.82 -10.93 10.67
CA TRP A 70 3.19 -10.68 10.21
C TRP A 70 3.24 -9.76 8.98
N GLN A 71 2.41 -10.03 7.97
CA GLN A 71 2.26 -9.18 6.79
C GLN A 71 1.84 -7.76 7.20
N MET A 72 0.87 -7.64 8.12
CA MET A 72 0.42 -6.35 8.65
C MET A 72 1.55 -5.60 9.39
N GLU A 73 2.37 -6.27 10.19
CA GLU A 73 3.50 -5.66 10.89
C GLU A 73 4.51 -5.06 9.90
N ILE A 74 4.85 -5.78 8.83
CA ILE A 74 5.74 -5.27 7.79
C ILE A 74 5.10 -4.11 7.04
N ASN A 75 3.82 -4.22 6.67
CA ASN A 75 3.06 -3.14 6.02
C ASN A 75 3.04 -1.86 6.86
N ARG A 76 2.83 -1.98 8.17
CA ARG A 76 2.91 -0.84 9.10
C ARG A 76 4.30 -0.22 9.07
N ARG A 77 5.36 -1.02 9.15
CA ARG A 77 6.73 -0.50 9.18
C ARG A 77 7.12 0.19 7.88
N ILE A 78 6.63 -0.33 6.75
CA ILE A 78 6.74 0.33 5.44
C ILE A 78 6.01 1.68 5.48
N GLY A 79 4.72 1.73 5.85
CA GLY A 79 3.97 3.00 5.85
C GLY A 79 4.46 4.02 6.88
N GLN A 80 5.07 3.56 7.98
CA GLN A 80 5.60 4.44 9.03
C GLN A 80 7.08 4.77 8.83
N GLY A 81 7.82 4.11 7.95
CA GLY A 81 9.26 4.28 7.77
C GLY A 81 10.03 3.90 9.05
N THR A 82 9.85 2.66 9.49
CA THR A 82 10.44 2.10 10.74
C THR A 82 10.98 0.68 10.56
N LEU A 83 11.34 0.27 9.35
CA LEU A 83 11.96 -1.03 9.08
C LEU A 83 13.41 -1.10 9.56
N ALA A 84 14.16 0.00 9.46
CA ALA A 84 15.55 0.10 9.89
C ALA A 84 15.73 -0.18 11.39
N GLU A 85 14.68 0.08 12.20
CA GLU A 85 14.65 -0.27 13.62
C GLU A 85 14.87 -1.78 13.87
N VAL A 86 14.54 -2.62 12.88
CA VAL A 86 14.56 -4.09 13.01
C VAL A 86 15.58 -4.73 12.07
N PHE A 87 15.75 -4.15 10.89
CA PHE A 87 16.60 -4.70 9.83
C PHE A 87 17.87 -3.89 9.60
N GLY A 88 18.08 -2.80 10.36
CA GLY A 88 19.29 -1.99 10.31
C GLY A 88 19.49 -1.34 8.94
N ASN A 89 20.75 -1.23 8.54
CA ASN A 89 21.15 -0.57 7.30
C ASN A 89 20.54 -1.18 6.02
N ASP A 90 20.13 -2.45 6.03
CA ASP A 90 19.46 -3.08 4.89
C ASP A 90 18.07 -2.49 4.57
N ALA A 91 17.45 -1.82 5.55
CA ALA A 91 16.15 -1.17 5.42
C ALA A 91 16.21 0.37 5.45
N LEU A 92 17.37 0.96 5.73
CA LEU A 92 17.50 2.41 5.92
C LEU A 92 17.03 3.19 4.70
N ASN A 93 17.38 2.78 3.48
CA ASN A 93 16.95 3.48 2.27
C ASN A 93 15.43 3.47 2.08
N THR A 94 14.77 2.36 2.44
CA THR A 94 13.31 2.24 2.40
C THR A 94 12.65 3.20 3.38
N ASP A 95 13.20 3.31 4.59
CA ASP A 95 12.70 4.25 5.59
C ASP A 95 12.96 5.69 5.16
N ARG A 96 14.16 6.01 4.64
CA ARG A 96 14.50 7.35 4.12
C ARG A 96 13.54 7.79 3.02
N LEU A 97 13.23 6.92 2.06
CA LEU A 97 12.25 7.18 1.01
C LEU A 97 10.86 7.43 1.60
N THR A 98 10.39 6.53 2.47
CA THR A 98 9.08 6.66 3.13
C THR A 98 8.96 7.96 3.89
N ARG A 99 9.99 8.33 4.64
CA ARG A 99 10.07 9.52 5.49
C ARG A 99 10.12 10.78 4.64
N THR A 100 10.86 10.76 3.53
CA THR A 100 10.90 11.86 2.55
C THR A 100 9.53 12.09 1.90
N ILE A 101 8.88 11.03 1.41
CA ILE A 101 7.53 11.10 0.86
C ILE A 101 6.52 11.55 1.93
N GLY A 102 6.60 10.96 3.12
CA GLY A 102 5.82 11.37 4.29
C GLY A 102 4.50 10.64 4.48
N PHE A 103 4.37 9.35 4.12
CA PHE A 103 3.12 8.59 4.31
C PHE A 103 2.58 8.66 5.76
N ASN A 104 3.48 8.69 6.75
CA ASN A 104 3.16 8.90 8.16
C ASN A 104 2.51 10.27 8.43
N ARG A 105 3.04 11.34 7.82
CA ARG A 105 2.52 12.72 7.96
C ARG A 105 1.20 12.89 7.22
N LEU A 106 1.09 12.28 6.04
CA LEU A 106 -0.15 12.28 5.24
C LEU A 106 -1.26 11.53 5.96
N ALA A 107 -0.95 10.39 6.58
CA ALA A 107 -1.91 9.65 7.40
C ALA A 107 -2.39 10.45 8.64
N LEU A 108 -1.54 11.31 9.21
CA LEU A 108 -1.96 12.26 10.25
C LEU A 108 -2.97 13.27 9.72
N ALA A 109 -2.71 13.87 8.55
CA ALA A 109 -3.65 14.77 7.90
C ALA A 109 -4.97 14.08 7.55
N ASP A 110 -4.93 12.85 7.02
CA ASP A 110 -6.11 12.04 6.72
C ASP A 110 -6.97 11.79 7.96
N MET A 111 -6.31 11.54 9.10
CA MET A 111 -7.01 11.31 10.37
C MET A 111 -7.81 12.52 10.85
N GLU A 112 -7.36 13.74 10.53
CA GLU A 112 -8.08 14.99 10.84
C GLU A 112 -9.31 15.20 9.93
N LEU A 113 -9.29 14.62 8.73
CA LEU A 113 -10.38 14.69 7.75
C LEU A 113 -11.43 13.59 7.91
N LEU A 114 -11.17 12.56 8.71
CA LEU A 114 -12.11 11.46 8.94
C LEU A 114 -13.39 11.95 9.61
N ASP A 115 -14.53 11.66 8.98
CA ASP A 115 -15.82 11.86 9.63
C ASP A 115 -16.00 10.91 10.83
N PRO A 116 -16.87 11.26 11.79
CA PRO A 116 -17.04 10.47 13.00
C PRO A 116 -17.48 9.02 12.77
N LYS A 117 -18.19 8.72 11.67
CA LYS A 117 -18.68 7.36 11.40
C LYS A 117 -17.53 6.47 10.95
N HIS A 118 -16.76 6.87 9.95
CA HIS A 118 -15.64 6.05 9.45
C HIS A 118 -14.49 5.95 10.46
N ARG A 119 -14.27 7.01 11.26
CA ARG A 119 -13.35 6.94 12.39
C ARG A 119 -13.71 5.82 13.37
N ARG A 120 -14.99 5.67 13.73
CA ARG A 120 -15.44 4.57 14.60
C ARG A 120 -15.22 3.19 13.97
N TYR A 121 -15.37 3.05 12.67
CA TYR A 121 -15.10 1.78 11.97
C TYR A 121 -13.62 1.42 11.99
N LEU A 122 -12.73 2.37 11.71
CA LEU A 122 -11.28 2.18 11.77
C LEU A 122 -10.80 1.87 13.20
N GLU A 123 -11.37 2.54 14.20
CA GLU A 123 -11.11 2.25 15.61
C GLU A 123 -11.60 0.86 16.02
N ALA A 124 -12.79 0.45 15.56
CA ALA A 124 -13.33 -0.89 15.83
C ALA A 124 -12.45 -1.97 15.20
N TYR A 125 -12.04 -1.79 13.94
CA TYR A 125 -11.07 -2.65 13.26
C TYR A 125 -9.76 -2.78 14.04
N SER A 126 -9.18 -1.65 14.46
CA SER A 126 -7.95 -1.62 15.26
C SER A 126 -8.11 -2.34 16.61
N LYS A 127 -9.27 -2.18 17.27
CA LYS A 127 -9.59 -2.91 18.51
C LYS A 127 -9.67 -4.42 18.27
N GLY A 128 -10.19 -4.86 17.13
CA GLY A 128 -10.21 -6.26 16.71
C GLY A 128 -8.82 -6.86 16.58
N VAL A 129 -7.95 -6.20 15.81
CA VAL A 129 -6.53 -6.56 15.66
C VAL A 129 -5.85 -6.67 17.02
N ASN A 130 -6.04 -5.66 17.86
CA ASN A 130 -5.43 -5.61 19.19
C ASN A 130 -5.99 -6.65 20.16
N ASN A 131 -7.25 -7.05 20.02
CA ASN A 131 -7.82 -8.10 20.83
C ASN A 131 -7.17 -9.45 20.50
N TRP A 132 -6.96 -9.73 19.21
CA TRP A 132 -6.21 -10.90 18.78
C TRP A 132 -4.77 -10.87 19.31
N LEU A 133 -4.08 -9.74 19.15
CA LEU A 133 -2.68 -9.54 19.58
C LEU A 133 -2.46 -9.85 21.08
N LYS A 134 -3.39 -9.42 21.94
CA LYS A 134 -3.27 -9.61 23.40
C LYS A 134 -3.42 -11.06 23.87
N LYS A 135 -4.12 -11.88 23.10
CA LYS A 135 -4.56 -13.22 23.53
C LYS A 135 -3.84 -14.37 22.85
N ASN A 136 -3.14 -14.08 21.75
CA ASN A 136 -2.56 -15.11 20.89
C ASN A 136 -1.04 -15.02 20.86
N LYS A 137 -0.42 -16.17 20.59
CA LYS A 137 1.03 -16.25 20.36
C LYS A 137 1.37 -15.68 19.00
N MET A 138 2.51 -15.01 18.93
CA MET A 138 2.97 -14.44 17.67
C MET A 138 3.48 -15.53 16.71
N PRO A 139 3.34 -15.32 15.40
CA PRO A 139 4.05 -16.11 14.39
C PRO A 139 5.56 -16.14 14.63
N ILE A 140 6.23 -17.18 14.11
CA ILE A 140 7.67 -17.42 14.35
C ILE A 140 8.55 -16.25 13.90
N GLU A 141 8.11 -15.51 12.89
CA GLU A 141 8.80 -14.36 12.34
C GLU A 141 9.10 -13.30 13.42
N PHE A 142 8.19 -13.10 14.38
CA PHE A 142 8.41 -12.20 15.51
C PHE A 142 9.49 -12.70 16.47
N LEU A 143 9.58 -14.02 16.69
CA LEU A 143 10.64 -14.63 17.50
C LEU A 143 12.00 -14.48 16.83
N LEU A 144 12.06 -14.67 15.51
CA LEU A 144 13.30 -14.61 14.73
C LEU A 144 13.83 -13.18 14.58
N THR A 145 12.93 -12.22 14.41
CA THR A 145 13.28 -10.80 14.26
C THR A 145 13.40 -10.06 15.58
N GLN A 146 12.93 -10.68 16.69
CA GLN A 146 12.82 -10.08 18.02
C GLN A 146 11.93 -8.83 18.03
N ILE A 147 10.99 -8.71 17.08
CA ILE A 147 10.00 -7.64 17.08
C ILE A 147 9.02 -7.87 18.22
N THR A 148 8.85 -6.86 19.06
CA THR A 148 7.69 -6.76 19.95
C THR A 148 6.64 -5.87 19.29
N PRO A 149 5.49 -6.42 18.84
CA PRO A 149 4.47 -5.65 18.14
C PRO A 149 3.82 -4.62 19.06
N LYS A 150 3.78 -3.36 18.60
CA LYS A 150 2.96 -2.32 19.22
C LYS A 150 1.48 -2.54 18.86
N PRO A 151 0.52 -2.06 19.68
CA PRO A 151 -0.89 -2.08 19.30
C PRO A 151 -1.13 -1.42 17.94
N TRP A 152 -1.96 -2.04 17.11
CA TRP A 152 -2.42 -1.49 15.84
C TRP A 152 -3.31 -0.28 16.07
N SER A 153 -3.11 0.76 15.28
CA SER A 153 -3.82 2.03 15.37
C SER A 153 -4.48 2.39 14.03
N VAL A 154 -5.36 3.38 14.07
CA VAL A 154 -5.95 3.97 12.85
C VAL A 154 -4.84 4.53 11.95
N MET A 155 -3.79 5.10 12.53
CA MET A 155 -2.64 5.63 11.81
C MET A 155 -1.96 4.58 10.93
N ASP A 156 -1.82 3.35 11.44
CA ASP A 156 -1.18 2.25 10.72
C ASP A 156 -2.00 1.85 9.48
N THR A 157 -3.32 1.90 9.60
CA THR A 157 -4.26 1.64 8.50
C THR A 157 -4.15 2.72 7.42
N LEU A 158 -4.16 3.99 7.83
CA LEU A 158 -4.10 5.13 6.92
C LEU A 158 -2.74 5.23 6.22
N ALA A 159 -1.63 5.06 6.95
CA ALA A 159 -0.30 5.08 6.36
C ALA A 159 -0.10 3.93 5.35
N TRP A 160 -0.58 2.73 5.67
CA TRP A 160 -0.56 1.62 4.72
C TRP A 160 -1.44 1.90 3.49
N SER A 161 -2.60 2.55 3.67
CA SER A 161 -3.43 2.94 2.54
C SER A 161 -2.72 3.93 1.61
N ARG A 162 -1.96 4.88 2.15
CA ARG A 162 -1.17 5.84 1.36
C ARG A 162 -0.04 5.17 0.59
N VAL A 163 0.66 4.22 1.20
CA VAL A 163 1.63 3.38 0.48
C VAL A 163 0.93 2.69 -0.68
N MET A 164 -0.22 2.04 -0.45
CA MET A 164 -0.94 1.32 -1.49
C MET A 164 -1.36 2.23 -2.66
N ILE A 165 -1.91 3.41 -2.38
CA ILE A 165 -2.32 4.38 -3.40
C ILE A 165 -1.10 4.85 -4.20
N TRP A 166 -0.02 5.24 -3.52
CA TRP A 166 1.21 5.70 -4.17
C TRP A 166 1.89 4.61 -5.02
N THR A 167 1.87 3.37 -4.56
CA THR A 167 2.41 2.26 -5.36
C THR A 167 1.54 1.95 -6.58
N LEU A 168 0.38 2.57 -6.75
CA LEU A 168 -0.44 2.46 -7.96
C LEU A 168 -0.37 3.72 -8.83
N SER A 169 0.41 4.73 -8.43
CA SER A 169 0.79 5.87 -9.27
C SER A 169 2.19 5.64 -9.88
N HIS A 170 2.38 6.09 -11.12
CA HIS A 170 3.55 5.76 -11.93
C HIS A 170 4.14 6.95 -12.71
N GLY A 171 3.60 8.16 -12.53
CA GLY A 171 4.01 9.32 -13.33
C GLY A 171 5.45 9.72 -13.02
N TRP A 172 5.80 9.72 -11.73
CA TRP A 172 7.09 10.24 -11.28
C TRP A 172 8.30 9.41 -11.73
N SER A 173 8.25 8.08 -11.57
CA SER A 173 9.37 7.20 -11.94
C SER A 173 9.47 7.02 -13.46
N GLY A 174 8.34 7.09 -14.18
CA GLY A 174 8.31 7.16 -15.64
C GLY A 174 9.02 8.40 -16.18
N ALA A 175 8.75 9.58 -15.60
CA ALA A 175 9.38 10.83 -15.99
C ALA A 175 10.91 10.81 -15.78
N LEU A 176 11.38 10.35 -14.62
CA LEU A 176 12.82 10.23 -14.32
C LEU A 176 13.52 9.25 -15.27
N THR A 177 12.87 8.13 -15.57
CA THR A 177 13.37 7.13 -16.52
C THR A 177 13.48 7.72 -17.92
N ARG A 178 12.43 8.39 -18.40
CA ARG A 178 12.42 9.04 -19.72
C ARG A 178 13.53 10.09 -19.82
N GLN A 179 13.72 10.91 -18.79
CA GLN A 179 14.80 11.89 -18.78
C GLN A 179 16.18 11.23 -18.81
N SER A 180 16.36 10.11 -18.10
CA SER A 180 17.62 9.35 -18.12
C SER A 180 17.92 8.76 -19.51
N ILE A 181 16.90 8.29 -20.22
CA ILE A 181 17.02 7.84 -21.62
C ILE A 181 17.41 9.03 -22.51
N ILE A 182 16.68 10.15 -22.44
CA ILE A 182 16.99 11.37 -23.23
C ILE A 182 18.42 11.84 -22.98
N ASN A 183 18.89 11.83 -21.74
CA ASN A 183 20.27 12.23 -21.41
C ASN A 183 21.31 11.31 -22.06
N LYS A 184 20.97 10.03 -22.27
CA LYS A 184 21.89 9.01 -22.80
C LYS A 184 21.90 8.95 -24.32
N VAL A 185 20.73 9.06 -24.95
CA VAL A 185 20.58 8.87 -26.41
C VAL A 185 20.11 10.14 -27.14
N GLY A 186 19.87 11.24 -26.44
CA GLY A 186 19.25 12.43 -27.02
C GLY A 186 17.75 12.26 -27.28
N ASN A 187 17.08 13.37 -27.56
CA ASN A 187 15.62 13.39 -27.66
C ASN A 187 15.08 12.58 -28.85
N GLU A 188 15.74 12.63 -30.01
CA GLU A 188 15.29 11.92 -31.22
C GLU A 188 15.28 10.40 -31.02
N MET A 189 16.40 9.80 -30.60
CA MET A 189 16.48 8.35 -30.35
C MET A 189 15.59 7.91 -29.17
N ALA A 190 15.41 8.76 -28.16
CA ALA A 190 14.49 8.48 -27.06
C ALA A 190 13.02 8.42 -27.53
N GLN A 191 12.65 9.22 -28.54
CA GLN A 191 11.31 9.18 -29.12
C GLN A 191 11.04 7.90 -29.93
N GLU A 192 12.07 7.30 -30.55
CA GLU A 192 11.92 6.02 -31.26
C GLU A 192 11.56 4.86 -30.34
N LEU A 193 11.92 4.93 -29.05
CA LEU A 193 11.50 3.96 -28.04
C LEU A 193 10.02 4.13 -27.64
N GLY A 194 9.42 5.26 -28.03
CA GLY A 194 7.99 5.57 -28.02
C GLY A 194 7.03 4.39 -28.26
N VAL A 195 6.36 3.90 -27.22
CA VAL A 195 5.12 3.11 -27.36
C VAL A 195 3.97 4.08 -27.57
N PHE A 196 3.49 4.14 -28.81
CA PHE A 196 2.32 4.94 -29.19
C PHE A 196 1.10 4.03 -29.30
N TYR A 197 -0.02 4.45 -28.72
CA TYR A 197 -1.30 3.83 -29.00
C TYR A 197 -1.74 4.29 -30.39
N PRO A 198 -1.97 3.37 -31.36
CA PRO A 198 -2.37 3.76 -32.71
C PRO A 198 -3.65 4.60 -32.70
N ASP A 199 -3.67 5.69 -33.48
CA ASP A 199 -4.80 6.63 -33.53
C ASP A 199 -6.12 5.96 -33.99
N ASP A 200 -6.00 4.88 -34.76
CA ASP A 200 -7.07 4.07 -35.32
C ASP A 200 -7.62 3.02 -34.35
N ASN A 201 -6.97 2.81 -33.20
CA ASN A 201 -7.52 1.96 -32.16
C ASN A 201 -8.64 2.70 -31.38
N PRO A 202 -9.74 2.01 -31.03
CA PRO A 202 -10.84 2.65 -30.29
C PRO A 202 -10.38 3.08 -28.90
N THR A 203 -10.59 4.36 -28.58
CA THR A 203 -10.41 4.90 -27.22
C THR A 203 -11.77 5.27 -26.64
N GLU A 204 -12.05 4.81 -25.42
CA GLU A 204 -13.26 5.20 -24.65
C GLU A 204 -12.98 6.37 -23.68
N ILE A 205 -11.80 6.99 -23.78
CA ILE A 205 -11.36 8.02 -22.83
C ILE A 205 -12.00 9.36 -23.18
N PRO A 206 -12.67 10.05 -22.21
CA PRO A 206 -13.16 11.40 -22.42
C PRO A 206 -12.05 12.34 -22.88
N SER A 207 -12.35 13.21 -23.85
CA SER A 207 -11.42 14.25 -24.31
C SER A 207 -10.93 15.12 -23.14
N GLY A 208 -9.62 15.23 -22.94
CA GLY A 208 -9.00 16.07 -21.90
C GLY A 208 -8.43 15.33 -20.68
N ILE A 209 -8.32 14.00 -20.72
CA ILE A 209 -7.56 13.22 -19.74
C ILE A 209 -6.22 12.82 -20.38
N ASP A 210 -5.11 13.33 -19.84
CA ASP A 210 -3.77 12.87 -20.22
C ASP A 210 -3.53 11.47 -19.66
N ILE A 211 -3.13 10.55 -20.55
CA ILE A 211 -2.74 9.18 -20.20
C ILE A 211 -1.22 9.04 -20.28
N ASN A 212 -0.63 8.50 -19.23
CA ASN A 212 0.79 8.17 -19.24
C ASN A 212 1.02 6.93 -20.10
N THR A 213 1.72 7.09 -21.22
CA THR A 213 2.27 5.96 -21.99
C THR A 213 3.46 5.36 -21.23
N LEU A 214 3.23 4.25 -20.54
CA LEU A 214 4.29 3.47 -19.91
C LEU A 214 5.12 2.71 -20.95
N GLN A 215 6.42 2.59 -20.68
CA GLN A 215 7.33 1.76 -21.46
C GLN A 215 8.25 0.95 -20.55
N MET A 216 8.53 -0.27 -20.98
CA MET A 216 9.33 -1.26 -20.25
C MET A 216 10.42 -1.79 -21.18
N ASP A 217 11.70 -1.59 -20.80
CA ASP A 217 12.65 -2.66 -20.45
C ASP A 217 14.12 -2.27 -20.68
N GLU A 218 14.82 -1.98 -19.58
CA GLU A 218 16.06 -2.67 -19.14
C GLU A 218 16.44 -2.18 -17.72
N MET A 219 16.11 -2.99 -16.71
CA MET A 219 16.41 -2.82 -15.28
C MET A 219 17.90 -3.13 -14.97
N MET A 220 18.80 -2.18 -15.21
CA MET A 220 20.23 -2.36 -14.89
C MET A 220 20.67 -1.49 -13.71
N ASP A 221 20.90 -2.18 -12.59
CA ASP A 221 21.83 -1.89 -11.50
C ASP A 221 21.71 -0.57 -10.72
N ALA A 222 20.68 -0.46 -9.87
CA ALA A 222 20.83 0.08 -8.53
C ALA A 222 19.87 -0.55 -7.52
N ARG A 223 20.45 -1.23 -6.52
CA ARG A 223 19.81 -1.71 -5.30
C ARG A 223 19.81 -0.56 -4.26
N LYS A 224 19.05 -0.57 -3.14
CA LYS A 224 18.95 -1.64 -2.12
C LYS A 224 17.76 -1.46 -1.16
N GLY A 225 16.94 -2.50 -1.04
CA GLY A 225 16.05 -2.77 0.09
C GLY A 225 15.06 -3.90 -0.23
N PRO A 226 14.95 -4.98 0.56
CA PRO A 226 14.05 -6.09 0.27
C PRO A 226 12.56 -5.79 0.57
N PHE A 227 12.24 -4.57 1.02
CA PHE A 227 10.94 -4.25 1.63
C PHE A 227 10.06 -3.33 0.78
N LEU A 228 10.66 -2.42 0.01
CA LEU A 228 10.01 -1.70 -1.09
C LEU A 228 10.79 -2.03 -2.36
N THR A 229 10.42 -3.11 -3.02
CA THR A 229 10.96 -3.44 -4.34
C THR A 229 10.30 -2.55 -5.39
N LYS A 230 11.06 -2.15 -6.43
CA LYS A 230 10.53 -1.50 -7.65
C LYS A 230 9.41 -2.30 -8.33
N ASP A 231 9.18 -3.56 -7.97
CA ASP A 231 8.00 -4.32 -8.38
C ASP A 231 6.67 -3.80 -7.76
N MET A 232 6.76 -2.83 -6.83
CA MET A 232 5.66 -1.95 -6.47
C MET A 232 5.52 -0.73 -7.42
N GLU A 233 6.29 -0.66 -8.49
CA GLU A 233 6.38 0.38 -9.54
C GLU A 233 6.57 -0.25 -10.93
N GLY A 234 5.63 -1.09 -11.38
CA GLY A 234 5.45 -1.37 -12.81
C GLY A 234 5.82 -2.77 -13.33
N GLY A 235 6.64 -3.55 -12.62
CA GLY A 235 6.93 -4.93 -13.05
C GLY A 235 5.75 -5.86 -12.81
N GLY A 236 4.99 -6.24 -13.85
CA GLY A 236 3.94 -7.27 -13.78
C GLY A 236 2.49 -6.76 -13.64
N ARG A 237 2.20 -5.52 -14.04
CA ARG A 237 0.93 -4.84 -13.73
C ARG A 237 0.04 -4.64 -14.94
N GLY A 238 -1.22 -5.02 -14.74
CA GLY A 238 -2.36 -4.78 -15.61
C GLY A 238 -3.59 -5.27 -14.85
N SER A 239 -4.78 -4.98 -15.37
CA SER A 239 -5.98 -5.66 -14.91
C SER A 239 -6.93 -5.73 -16.08
N ASN A 240 -7.72 -6.80 -16.15
CA ASN A 240 -8.87 -6.83 -17.03
C ASN A 240 -10.11 -6.48 -16.23
N ALA A 241 -11.01 -5.70 -16.84
CA ALA A 241 -12.36 -5.53 -16.33
C ALA A 241 -13.36 -5.48 -17.49
N TRP A 242 -14.33 -6.38 -17.47
CA TRP A 242 -15.43 -6.42 -18.44
C TRP A 242 -16.77 -6.33 -17.73
N ALA A 243 -17.64 -5.46 -18.24
CA ALA A 243 -19.04 -5.37 -17.84
C ALA A 243 -19.94 -5.72 -19.04
N ILE A 244 -20.85 -6.66 -18.85
CA ILE A 244 -21.81 -7.10 -19.88
C ILE A 244 -23.20 -6.70 -19.41
N SER A 245 -23.95 -5.98 -20.26
CA SER A 245 -25.34 -5.62 -19.97
C SER A 245 -26.24 -6.86 -19.94
N SER A 246 -27.38 -6.76 -19.26
CA SER A 246 -28.38 -7.83 -19.20
C SER A 246 -28.85 -8.28 -20.59
N GLU A 247 -28.97 -7.36 -21.54
CA GLU A 247 -29.39 -7.64 -22.94
C GLU A 247 -28.41 -8.55 -23.70
N LYS A 248 -27.14 -8.56 -23.30
CA LYS A 248 -26.07 -9.38 -23.90
C LYS A 248 -25.78 -10.66 -23.10
N SER A 249 -26.57 -10.95 -22.06
CA SER A 249 -26.36 -12.09 -21.14
C SER A 249 -27.52 -13.07 -21.22
N HIS A 250 -27.24 -14.37 -21.39
CA HIS A 250 -28.28 -15.42 -21.42
C HIS A 250 -29.08 -15.54 -20.12
N THR A 251 -28.57 -15.00 -19.00
CA THR A 251 -29.29 -15.00 -17.71
C THR A 251 -30.25 -13.82 -17.56
N GLY A 252 -30.21 -12.84 -18.48
CA GLY A 252 -30.94 -11.57 -18.35
C GLY A 252 -30.41 -10.68 -17.21
N ARG A 253 -29.25 -11.00 -16.61
CA ARG A 253 -28.60 -10.23 -15.55
C ARG A 253 -27.24 -9.69 -16.02
N PRO A 254 -26.82 -8.50 -15.55
CA PRO A 254 -25.49 -7.98 -15.87
C PRO A 254 -24.40 -8.89 -15.31
N LEU A 255 -23.26 -8.96 -16.00
CA LEU A 255 -22.08 -9.72 -15.59
C LEU A 255 -20.90 -8.77 -15.42
N LEU A 256 -20.14 -8.93 -14.34
CA LEU A 256 -18.86 -8.27 -14.12
C LEU A 256 -17.76 -9.33 -14.02
N CYS A 257 -16.68 -9.14 -14.77
CA CYS A 257 -15.43 -9.86 -14.59
C CYS A 257 -14.34 -8.86 -14.25
N ASN A 258 -13.74 -8.94 -13.06
CA ASN A 258 -12.59 -8.13 -12.68
C ASN A 258 -11.43 -9.03 -12.29
N ASP A 259 -10.34 -8.93 -13.04
CA ASP A 259 -9.17 -9.80 -12.96
C ASP A 259 -7.93 -8.91 -12.74
N THR A 260 -7.56 -8.74 -11.47
CA THR A 260 -6.49 -7.82 -11.05
C THR A 260 -5.13 -8.51 -11.10
N HIS A 261 -4.17 -7.96 -11.85
CA HIS A 261 -2.83 -8.54 -11.95
C HIS A 261 -1.84 -7.77 -11.08
N LEU A 262 -1.40 -8.43 -10.02
CA LEU A 262 -0.38 -7.97 -9.10
C LEU A 262 0.67 -9.07 -8.95
N ASN A 263 1.87 -8.69 -8.52
CA ASN A 263 2.94 -9.65 -8.31
C ASN A 263 2.54 -10.75 -7.33
N LEU A 264 2.81 -11.99 -7.74
CA LEU A 264 2.54 -13.16 -6.94
C LEU A 264 3.48 -13.19 -5.74
N SER A 265 2.90 -13.07 -4.56
CA SER A 265 3.60 -13.13 -3.29
C SER A 265 2.93 -14.13 -2.35
N ILE A 266 3.69 -14.61 -1.36
CA ILE A 266 3.17 -15.43 -0.28
C ILE A 266 3.52 -14.73 1.04
N PRO A 267 2.52 -14.24 1.81
CA PRO A 267 1.10 -14.26 1.49
C PRO A 267 0.71 -13.21 0.42
N GLY A 268 -0.25 -13.54 -0.45
CA GLY A 268 -0.75 -12.62 -1.47
C GLY A 268 -1.42 -11.38 -0.89
N ILE A 269 -1.54 -10.31 -1.68
CA ILE A 269 -2.12 -9.04 -1.21
C ILE A 269 -3.63 -9.12 -0.92
N TRP A 270 -4.36 -9.86 -1.76
CA TRP A 270 -5.79 -10.03 -1.61
C TRP A 270 -6.15 -10.97 -0.46
N TYR A 271 -7.12 -10.55 0.34
CA TYR A 271 -7.71 -11.33 1.42
C TYR A 271 -9.21 -11.48 1.16
N MET A 272 -9.68 -12.70 0.89
CA MET A 272 -11.10 -12.92 0.61
C MET A 272 -11.91 -12.93 1.91
N ASN A 273 -13.02 -12.19 1.92
CA ASN A 273 -13.97 -12.21 3.02
C ASN A 273 -15.41 -11.95 2.57
N HIS A 274 -16.34 -12.26 3.46
CA HIS A 274 -17.74 -11.91 3.39
C HIS A 274 -18.11 -11.17 4.67
N LEU A 275 -18.66 -9.98 4.50
CA LEU A 275 -19.00 -9.07 5.59
C LEU A 275 -20.52 -8.87 5.56
N ASN A 276 -21.22 -9.28 6.62
CA ASN A 276 -22.65 -9.16 6.75
C ASN A 276 -23.03 -8.57 8.11
N SER A 277 -23.56 -7.35 8.11
CA SER A 277 -24.14 -6.69 9.26
C SER A 277 -25.62 -6.40 9.02
N LYS A 278 -26.45 -6.65 10.04
CA LYS A 278 -27.87 -6.23 10.03
C LYS A 278 -28.05 -4.71 9.96
N SER A 279 -26.99 -3.94 10.21
CA SER A 279 -26.96 -2.47 10.05
C SER A 279 -26.64 -2.01 8.62
N GLY A 280 -26.82 -2.88 7.62
CA GLY A 280 -26.84 -2.51 6.20
C GLY A 280 -25.53 -2.72 5.43
N TYR A 281 -24.52 -3.36 6.03
CA TYR A 281 -23.29 -3.72 5.33
C TYR A 281 -23.37 -5.19 4.88
N HIS A 282 -23.48 -5.46 3.59
CA HIS A 282 -23.49 -6.82 3.07
C HIS A 282 -22.65 -6.89 1.79
N CYS A 283 -21.44 -7.44 1.87
CA CYS A 283 -20.51 -7.50 0.74
C CYS A 283 -19.67 -8.79 0.80
N THR A 284 -19.34 -9.36 -0.34
CA THR A 284 -18.31 -10.41 -0.45
C THR A 284 -17.31 -10.05 -1.54
N GLY A 285 -16.05 -10.37 -1.30
CA GLY A 285 -14.97 -10.06 -2.23
C GLY A 285 -13.62 -10.06 -1.55
N ALA A 286 -12.71 -9.21 -2.03
CA ALA A 286 -11.35 -9.09 -1.54
C ALA A 286 -11.12 -7.78 -0.78
N SER A 287 -10.48 -7.88 0.38
CA SER A 287 -9.87 -6.80 1.13
C SER A 287 -8.33 -6.88 1.04
N ILE A 288 -7.64 -5.96 1.71
CA ILE A 288 -6.20 -6.02 1.94
C ILE A 288 -5.98 -6.12 3.45
N ALA A 289 -5.11 -7.03 3.90
CA ALA A 289 -4.79 -7.13 5.33
C ALA A 289 -4.20 -5.81 5.85
N GLY A 290 -4.87 -5.22 6.85
CA GLY A 290 -4.57 -3.87 7.34
C GLY A 290 -5.58 -2.80 6.91
N LEU A 291 -6.40 -3.05 5.88
CA LEU A 291 -7.41 -2.11 5.37
C LEU A 291 -8.83 -2.71 5.53
N PRO A 292 -9.75 -2.12 6.32
CA PRO A 292 -11.10 -2.63 6.50
C PRO A 292 -12.00 -2.43 5.26
N GLY A 293 -13.07 -3.22 5.19
CA GLY A 293 -14.04 -3.23 4.09
C GLY A 293 -13.68 -4.20 2.97
N THR A 294 -14.41 -4.09 1.86
CA THR A 294 -14.26 -4.89 0.64
C THR A 294 -13.88 -3.96 -0.51
N LEU A 295 -12.67 -4.11 -1.07
CA LEU A 295 -12.14 -3.23 -2.11
C LEU A 295 -12.63 -3.62 -3.50
N VAL A 296 -12.66 -4.93 -3.78
CA VAL A 296 -13.20 -5.52 -5.00
C VAL A 296 -14.24 -6.55 -4.60
N GLY A 297 -15.43 -6.54 -5.19
CA GLY A 297 -16.46 -7.48 -4.75
C GLY A 297 -17.84 -7.19 -5.30
N HIS A 298 -18.84 -7.75 -4.62
CA HIS A 298 -20.24 -7.56 -4.95
C HIS A 298 -21.13 -7.73 -3.71
N ASN A 299 -22.38 -7.35 -3.88
CA ASN A 299 -23.48 -7.66 -2.97
C ASN A 299 -24.68 -8.20 -3.76
N GLU A 300 -25.86 -8.22 -3.16
CA GLU A 300 -27.09 -8.69 -3.81
C GLU A 300 -27.58 -7.79 -4.95
N ASN A 301 -27.12 -6.54 -5.01
CA ASN A 301 -27.62 -5.50 -5.92
C ASN A 301 -26.59 -5.06 -6.98
N ILE A 302 -25.31 -4.96 -6.62
CA ILE A 302 -24.23 -4.42 -7.47
C ILE A 302 -22.95 -5.25 -7.36
N ALA A 303 -22.08 -5.13 -8.38
CA ALA A 303 -20.71 -5.63 -8.37
C ALA A 303 -19.76 -4.51 -8.81
N TRP A 304 -18.55 -4.48 -8.26
CA TRP A 304 -17.52 -3.51 -8.60
C TRP A 304 -16.13 -4.14 -8.59
N GLY A 305 -15.24 -3.53 -9.34
CA GLY A 305 -13.85 -3.93 -9.46
C GLY A 305 -12.99 -2.74 -9.77
N ILE A 306 -11.68 -2.96 -9.78
CA ILE A 306 -10.69 -1.90 -10.04
C ILE A 306 -9.68 -2.37 -11.08
N THR A 307 -9.26 -1.43 -11.93
CA THR A 307 -8.15 -1.58 -12.86
C THR A 307 -7.26 -0.35 -12.77
N LEU A 308 -5.99 -0.48 -13.14
CA LEU A 308 -5.12 0.70 -13.25
C LEU A 308 -5.62 1.58 -14.40
N ALA A 309 -5.88 2.85 -14.08
CA ALA A 309 -6.34 3.83 -15.07
C ALA A 309 -5.19 4.51 -15.83
N TYR A 310 -3.94 4.34 -15.37
CA TYR A 310 -2.74 5.02 -15.88
C TYR A 310 -2.89 6.55 -16.01
N THR A 311 -3.76 7.13 -15.18
CA THR A 311 -3.97 8.58 -15.11
C THR A 311 -2.71 9.24 -14.62
N ASP A 312 -2.29 10.32 -15.28
CA ASP A 312 -1.18 11.11 -14.80
C ASP A 312 -1.60 11.93 -13.58
N VAL A 313 -0.99 11.63 -12.43
CA VAL A 313 -1.31 12.23 -11.12
C VAL A 313 -0.05 12.72 -10.40
N GLU A 314 1.10 12.69 -11.08
CA GLU A 314 2.41 12.92 -10.52
C GLU A 314 3.33 13.67 -11.47
N ASP A 315 3.83 14.81 -11.01
CA ASP A 315 4.79 15.64 -11.73
C ASP A 315 6.13 15.68 -11.01
N ILE A 316 7.19 15.79 -11.81
CA ILE A 316 8.55 16.04 -11.34
C ILE A 316 8.96 17.47 -11.71
N PHE A 317 9.44 18.22 -10.71
CA PHE A 317 9.97 19.56 -10.90
C PHE A 317 11.47 19.59 -10.60
N ILE A 318 12.27 20.15 -11.51
CA ILE A 318 13.66 20.48 -11.23
C ILE A 318 13.68 21.93 -10.73
N GLU A 319 13.88 22.08 -9.43
CA GLU A 319 13.90 23.38 -8.77
C GLU A 319 15.18 24.15 -9.11
N LYS A 320 15.04 25.45 -9.38
CA LYS A 320 16.18 26.34 -9.63
C LYS A 320 16.81 26.74 -8.31
N GLN A 321 17.67 25.88 -7.79
CA GLN A 321 18.39 26.12 -6.54
C GLN A 321 19.37 27.30 -6.68
N ASP A 322 19.45 28.13 -5.64
CA ASP A 322 20.46 29.18 -5.55
C ASP A 322 21.84 28.57 -5.30
N VAL A 323 22.78 28.83 -6.21
CA VAL A 323 24.16 28.33 -6.12
C VAL A 323 24.97 29.00 -5.00
N THR A 324 24.54 30.17 -4.52
CA THR A 324 25.19 30.92 -3.42
C THR A 324 24.56 30.63 -2.07
N GLU A 325 23.25 30.32 -2.03
CA GLU A 325 22.52 29.93 -0.82
C GLU A 325 21.66 28.67 -1.07
N PRO A 326 22.24 27.46 -1.04
CA PRO A 326 21.58 26.20 -1.45
C PRO A 326 20.35 25.79 -0.61
N THR A 327 19.94 26.58 0.38
CA THR A 327 18.69 26.44 1.11
C THR A 327 17.52 27.21 0.46
N ARG A 328 17.75 27.85 -0.68
CA ARG A 328 16.77 28.61 -1.45
C ARG A 328 16.61 28.12 -2.88
N TYR A 329 15.44 28.41 -3.45
CA TYR A 329 15.09 28.16 -4.84
C TYR A 329 14.27 29.31 -5.42
N GLU A 330 14.37 29.51 -6.74
CA GLU A 330 13.56 30.49 -7.46
C GLU A 330 12.19 29.89 -7.83
N TYR A 331 11.10 30.54 -7.41
CA TYR A 331 9.74 30.22 -7.84
C TYR A 331 9.05 31.47 -8.39
N LYS A 332 8.67 31.42 -9.68
CA LYS A 332 8.02 32.55 -10.40
C LYS A 332 8.80 33.87 -10.29
N GLY A 333 10.14 33.81 -10.34
CA GLY A 333 11.02 34.97 -10.26
C GLY A 333 11.31 35.47 -8.84
N GLU A 334 10.75 34.82 -7.81
CA GLU A 334 11.01 35.14 -6.40
C GLU A 334 11.86 34.06 -5.73
N MET A 335 12.84 34.46 -4.93
CA MET A 335 13.63 33.52 -4.13
C MET A 335 12.84 33.10 -2.89
N LYS A 336 12.66 31.78 -2.71
CA LYS A 336 12.01 31.17 -1.56
C LYS A 336 12.97 30.24 -0.83
N SER A 337 12.82 30.13 0.49
CA SER A 337 13.51 29.12 1.28
C SER A 337 12.77 27.79 1.20
N TYR A 338 13.50 26.69 1.31
CA TYR A 338 12.88 25.38 1.55
C TYR A 338 12.28 25.31 2.96
N ASP A 339 11.12 24.69 3.09
CA ASP A 339 10.64 24.23 4.38
C ASP A 339 11.49 23.01 4.78
N LYS A 340 12.03 23.02 6.00
CA LYS A 340 12.94 21.98 6.50
C LYS A 340 12.24 21.13 7.56
N ILE A 341 12.25 19.81 7.36
CA ILE A 341 11.76 18.81 8.31
C ILE A 341 12.92 17.89 8.64
N GLU A 342 13.16 17.65 9.93
CA GLU A 342 14.12 16.64 10.38
C GLU A 342 13.35 15.45 10.94
N GLU A 343 13.55 14.27 10.35
CA GLU A 343 13.00 13.01 10.87
C GLU A 343 14.13 12.10 11.36
N ILE A 344 13.96 11.58 12.58
CA ILE A 344 14.91 10.65 13.20
C ILE A 344 14.49 9.22 12.84
N ILE A 345 15.39 8.47 12.21
CA ILE A 345 15.21 7.06 11.85
C ILE A 345 16.15 6.24 12.73
N SER A 346 15.59 5.45 13.64
CA SER A 346 16.40 4.52 14.44
C SER A 346 16.86 3.33 13.62
N VAL A 347 18.15 2.99 13.73
CA VAL A 347 18.80 1.94 12.92
C VAL A 347 19.35 0.85 13.83
N LYS A 348 18.91 -0.40 13.62
CA LYS A 348 19.39 -1.53 14.43
C LYS A 348 20.90 -1.73 14.27
N GLY A 349 21.61 -1.67 15.40
CA GLY A 349 23.05 -1.90 15.46
C GLY A 349 23.90 -0.71 15.00
N ASP A 350 23.29 0.46 14.82
CA ASP A 350 23.97 1.70 14.42
C ASP A 350 23.39 2.91 15.19
N SER A 351 23.96 4.10 15.01
CA SER A 351 23.36 5.34 15.53
C SER A 351 22.11 5.73 14.75
N ASP A 352 21.22 6.50 15.38
CA ASP A 352 20.07 7.09 14.69
C ASP A 352 20.52 7.90 13.46
N HIS A 353 19.80 7.74 12.35
CA HIS A 353 20.00 8.52 11.14
C HIS A 353 19.02 9.71 11.11
N VAL A 354 19.54 10.92 10.92
CA VAL A 354 18.70 12.12 10.78
C VAL A 354 18.45 12.38 9.30
N GLU A 355 17.24 12.09 8.83
CA GLU A 355 16.82 12.45 7.48
C GLU A 355 16.35 13.91 7.46
N THR A 356 17.12 14.77 6.79
CA THR A 356 16.72 16.14 6.52
C THR A 356 15.95 16.20 5.22
N ILE A 357 14.67 16.56 5.31
CA ILE A 357 13.75 16.67 4.19
C ILE A 357 13.53 18.15 3.91
N PHE A 358 13.69 18.53 2.64
CA PHE A 358 13.37 19.85 2.16
C PHE A 358 12.08 19.81 1.35
N GLN A 359 11.18 20.77 1.57
CA GLN A 359 9.93 20.88 0.82
C GLN A 359 9.89 22.22 0.07
N THR A 360 9.34 22.16 -1.14
CA THR A 360 9.03 23.33 -1.98
C THR A 360 7.52 23.51 -2.07
N VAL A 361 7.08 24.52 -2.81
CA VAL A 361 5.67 24.69 -3.18
C VAL A 361 5.11 23.55 -4.02
N HIS A 362 5.96 22.76 -4.70
CA HIS A 362 5.55 21.62 -5.52
C HIS A 362 5.47 20.33 -4.70
N GLY A 363 6.38 20.16 -3.73
CA GLY A 363 6.38 19.02 -2.81
C GLY A 363 7.76 18.72 -2.21
N PRO A 364 7.97 17.52 -1.61
CA PRO A 364 9.25 17.16 -1.04
C PRO A 364 10.32 16.99 -2.12
N LEU A 365 11.55 17.41 -1.79
CA LEU A 365 12.71 17.07 -2.58
C LEU A 365 13.04 15.59 -2.43
N ILE A 366 12.99 14.84 -3.52
CA ILE A 366 13.24 13.39 -3.56
C ILE A 366 14.65 13.06 -4.06
N GLY A 367 15.41 14.04 -4.57
CA GLY A 367 16.74 13.83 -5.15
C GLY A 367 17.68 12.98 -4.29
N SER A 368 17.71 13.21 -2.97
CA SER A 368 18.59 12.50 -2.02
C SER A 368 18.20 11.04 -1.75
N VAL A 369 17.01 10.62 -2.17
CA VAL A 369 16.46 9.27 -1.98
C VAL A 369 16.16 8.55 -3.30
N VAL A 370 16.50 9.20 -4.43
CA VAL A 370 16.46 8.62 -5.78
C VAL A 370 17.85 8.75 -6.43
N GLU A 371 18.10 8.12 -7.57
CA GLU A 371 19.41 8.08 -8.24
C GLU A 371 19.94 9.44 -8.77
N HIS A 372 19.36 10.55 -8.31
CA HIS A 372 19.63 11.91 -8.76
C HIS A 372 19.98 12.85 -7.59
N SER A 373 20.88 12.40 -6.70
CA SER A 373 21.28 13.11 -5.47
C SER A 373 21.82 14.54 -5.66
N ASN A 374 22.20 14.89 -6.89
CA ASN A 374 22.83 16.16 -7.21
C ASN A 374 21.86 17.20 -7.81
N GLN A 375 20.57 16.88 -7.90
CA GLN A 375 19.54 17.78 -8.42
C GLN A 375 18.46 18.04 -7.37
N ALA A 376 17.96 19.28 -7.33
CA ALA A 376 16.82 19.65 -6.50
C ALA A 376 15.53 19.22 -7.19
N ILE A 377 15.22 17.91 -7.10
CA ILE A 377 14.04 17.30 -7.73
C ILE A 377 12.90 17.27 -6.72
N ALA A 378 11.82 18.00 -6.97
CA ALA A 378 10.58 17.96 -6.18
C ALA A 378 9.55 17.03 -6.81
N LEU A 379 8.88 16.24 -5.97
CA LEU A 379 7.74 15.41 -6.36
C LEU A 379 6.43 16.13 -6.03
N CYS A 380 5.61 16.42 -7.05
CA CYS A 380 4.23 16.85 -6.85
C CYS A 380 3.32 15.67 -7.16
N SER A 381 2.50 15.24 -6.21
CA SER A 381 1.62 14.09 -6.41
C SER A 381 0.25 14.34 -5.83
N LYS A 382 -0.80 13.93 -6.56
CA LYS A 382 -2.17 13.86 -6.05
C LYS A 382 -2.46 12.55 -5.31
N SER A 383 -1.57 11.56 -5.40
CA SER A 383 -1.65 10.32 -4.61
C SER A 383 -1.12 10.50 -3.19
N LEU A 384 -0.31 11.55 -2.97
CA LEU A 384 0.26 11.95 -1.69
C LEU A 384 -0.66 12.89 -0.92
#